data_AF-A0AAW7DIJ1-F1
#
_entry.id   AF-A0AAW7DIJ1-F1
#
_cell.length_a   1.000
_cell.length_b   1.000
_cell.length_c   1.000
_cell.angle_alpha   90.00
_cell.angle_beta   90.00
_cell.angle_gamma   90.00
#
_symmetry.space_group_name_H-M   'P 1'
#
loop_
_entity.id
_entity.type
_entity.pdbx_description
1 polymer ?
#
loop_
_entity_poly.entity_id
_entity_poly.type
_entity_poly.pdbx_seq_one_letter_code
_entity_poly.pdbx_strand_id
1 'polypeptide(L)'
;MINFNQIVFSIAVIGMSLISGKMNGQILGGMRLKDNDEGPKGQFSLYGSLDYSKVTSPSGRSSNVSSAPIGIGYFFNNNDAIGVNYAYTEDNVNHQVVSKQNETGIWYSPSLALGKYFTLIAHFDVHYVWGQQLSETTSSMENFNGFRLRGYPMIGIVLGGGWGLKFRFADFSLLETKSKKGWTKTSVAGVNGSAFGMGVSKNIDFRRKN
;
A
#
# COMPACT_ATOMS: atom_id res chain seq x y z
N MET A 1 -3.76 8.60 -27.41
CA MET A 1 -4.40 7.82 -26.32
C MET A 1 -4.10 6.31 -26.46
N ILE A 2 -2.82 5.93 -26.62
CA ILE A 2 -2.39 4.53 -26.90
C ILE A 2 -1.26 4.08 -25.93
N ASN A 3 -0.56 4.99 -25.26
CA ASN A 3 0.67 4.68 -24.51
C ASN A 3 0.47 4.31 -23.02
N PHE A 4 -0.71 4.55 -22.43
CA PHE A 4 -0.93 4.28 -21.00
C PHE A 4 -1.03 2.76 -20.72
N ASN A 5 -1.66 2.02 -21.63
CA ASN A 5 -1.78 0.56 -21.53
C ASN A 5 -0.43 -0.14 -21.66
N GLN A 6 0.47 0.38 -22.50
CA GLN A 6 1.80 -0.21 -22.68
C GLN A 6 2.68 -0.03 -21.44
N ILE A 7 2.65 1.14 -20.80
CA ILE A 7 3.49 1.41 -19.62
C ILE A 7 3.05 0.57 -18.41
N VAL A 8 1.74 0.47 -18.16
CA VAL A 8 1.20 -0.34 -17.05
C VAL A 8 1.50 -1.83 -17.27
N PHE A 9 1.35 -2.31 -18.51
CA PHE A 9 1.66 -3.69 -18.86
C PHE A 9 3.17 -3.97 -18.78
N SER A 10 4.02 -3.05 -19.22
CA SER A 10 5.47 -3.19 -19.14
C SER A 10 5.98 -3.14 -17.70
N ILE A 11 5.41 -2.32 -16.80
CA ILE A 11 5.78 -2.32 -15.37
C ILE A 11 5.32 -3.60 -14.68
N ALA A 12 4.12 -4.09 -14.98
CA ALA A 12 3.65 -5.38 -14.47
C ALA A 12 4.53 -6.54 -14.95
N VAL A 13 4.94 -6.53 -16.23
CA VAL A 13 5.83 -7.55 -16.81
C VAL A 13 7.26 -7.44 -16.26
N ILE A 14 7.78 -6.24 -16.01
CA ILE A 14 9.11 -6.04 -15.40
C ILE A 14 9.10 -6.44 -13.92
N GLY A 15 8.04 -6.10 -13.18
CA GLY A 15 7.85 -6.56 -11.79
C GLY A 15 7.71 -8.07 -11.69
N MET A 16 7.04 -8.70 -12.66
CA MET A 16 6.96 -10.16 -12.76
C MET A 16 8.29 -10.79 -13.23
N SER A 17 9.03 -10.18 -14.15
CA SER A 17 10.26 -10.75 -14.72
C SER A 17 11.48 -10.61 -13.81
N LEU A 18 11.56 -9.55 -13.00
CA LEU A 18 12.59 -9.39 -11.98
C LEU A 18 12.42 -10.36 -10.80
N ILE A 19 11.27 -11.01 -10.67
CA ILE A 19 10.95 -11.93 -9.57
C ILE A 19 10.64 -13.35 -10.07
N SER A 20 10.51 -13.55 -11.39
CA SER A 20 10.32 -14.87 -12.00
C SER A 20 11.61 -15.71 -11.95
N GLY A 21 11.77 -16.44 -10.85
CA GLY A 21 12.12 -17.86 -10.85
C GLY A 21 13.56 -18.29 -11.15
N LYS A 22 14.49 -17.43 -11.55
CA LYS A 22 15.89 -17.85 -11.82
C LYS A 22 16.98 -16.87 -11.36
N MET A 23 16.71 -16.03 -10.36
CA MET A 23 17.78 -15.25 -9.72
C MET A 23 18.32 -16.00 -8.50
N ASN A 24 19.43 -16.70 -8.68
CA ASN A 24 20.30 -17.19 -7.59
C ASN A 24 21.07 -16.04 -6.90
N GLY A 25 20.64 -14.79 -7.09
CA GLY A 25 21.24 -13.60 -6.50
C GLY A 25 20.69 -13.40 -5.11
N GLN A 26 21.52 -13.70 -4.10
CA GLN A 26 21.25 -13.42 -2.69
C GLN A 26 21.28 -11.90 -2.47
N ILE A 27 20.18 -11.21 -2.79
CA ILE A 27 20.06 -9.78 -2.50
C ILE A 27 19.82 -9.67 -0.99
N LEU A 28 20.87 -9.24 -0.27
CA LEU A 28 20.87 -8.93 1.17
C LEU A 28 20.56 -10.10 2.12
N GLY A 29 21.14 -11.27 1.89
CA GLY A 29 21.08 -12.41 2.83
C GLY A 29 19.68 -13.02 3.02
N GLY A 30 18.66 -12.47 2.37
CA GLY A 30 17.30 -13.00 2.38
C GLY A 30 17.11 -14.14 1.40
N MET A 31 16.15 -15.02 1.69
CA MET A 31 15.76 -16.10 0.79
C MET A 31 14.26 -16.14 0.58
N ARG A 32 13.85 -16.49 -0.64
CA ARG A 32 12.48 -16.92 -0.90
C ARG A 32 12.33 -18.33 -0.31
N LEU A 33 11.27 -18.54 0.46
CA LEU A 33 10.90 -19.84 0.99
C LEU A 33 10.41 -20.73 -0.16
N LYS A 34 10.81 -22.01 -0.15
CA LYS A 34 10.28 -22.99 -1.12
C LYS A 34 8.82 -23.27 -0.79
N ASP A 35 8.08 -23.74 -1.78
CA ASP A 35 6.67 -24.09 -1.63
C ASP A 35 6.37 -25.18 -0.59
N ASN A 36 7.38 -26.01 -0.30
CA ASN A 36 7.28 -27.10 0.68
C ASN A 36 7.83 -26.72 2.06
N ASP A 37 8.40 -25.52 2.21
CA ASP A 37 8.84 -25.02 3.50
C ASP A 37 7.62 -24.57 4.33
N GLU A 38 7.77 -24.55 5.65
CA GLU A 38 6.75 -23.94 6.53
C GLU A 38 6.61 -22.45 6.19
N GLY A 39 5.41 -22.04 5.77
CA GLY A 39 5.15 -20.67 5.37
C GLY A 39 3.66 -20.38 5.18
N PRO A 40 3.32 -19.17 4.73
CA PRO A 40 1.94 -18.71 4.69
C PRO A 40 1.15 -19.22 3.48
N LYS A 41 1.73 -20.06 2.59
CA LYS A 41 1.05 -20.58 1.40
C LYS A 41 -0.32 -21.16 1.77
N GLY A 42 -1.37 -20.69 1.08
CA GLY A 42 -2.76 -21.09 1.29
C GLY A 42 -3.49 -20.33 2.40
N GLN A 43 -2.82 -19.42 3.11
CA GLN A 43 -3.43 -18.61 4.18
C GLN A 43 -3.94 -17.27 3.65
N PHE A 44 -4.94 -16.74 4.34
CA PHE A 44 -5.44 -15.38 4.13
C PHE A 44 -4.78 -14.43 5.11
N SER A 45 -4.23 -13.31 4.62
CA SER A 45 -3.70 -12.23 5.44
C SER A 45 -4.75 -11.14 5.56
N LEU A 46 -5.25 -10.89 6.77
CA LEU A 46 -5.94 -9.66 7.10
C LEU A 46 -4.89 -8.66 7.58
N TYR A 47 -4.91 -7.44 7.07
CA TYR A 47 -4.00 -6.39 7.53
C TYR A 47 -4.70 -5.05 7.64
N GLY A 48 -4.15 -4.19 8.48
CA GLY A 48 -4.58 -2.82 8.65
C GLY A 48 -3.48 -1.98 9.27
N SER A 49 -3.50 -0.69 8.96
CA SER A 49 -2.70 0.32 9.63
C SER A 49 -3.59 1.51 9.98
N LEU A 50 -3.20 2.26 11.01
CA LEU A 50 -3.89 3.50 11.39
C LEU A 50 -2.83 4.58 11.51
N ASP A 51 -2.89 5.56 10.62
CA ASP A 51 -1.94 6.68 10.59
C ASP A 51 -2.70 7.96 10.97
N TYR A 52 -2.50 8.43 12.20
CA TYR A 52 -3.00 9.73 12.66
C TYR A 52 -1.85 10.72 12.73
N SER A 53 -1.97 11.86 12.03
CA SER A 53 -0.98 12.94 12.12
C SER A 53 -1.65 14.29 12.39
N LYS A 54 -1.07 15.05 13.32
CA LYS A 54 -1.51 16.40 13.68
C LYS A 54 -0.34 17.35 13.59
N VAL A 55 -0.47 18.38 12.77
CA VAL A 55 0.54 19.44 12.62
C VAL A 55 -0.03 20.74 13.18
N THR A 56 0.66 21.32 14.15
CA THR A 56 0.28 22.63 14.72
C THR A 56 1.33 23.64 14.28
N SER A 57 0.95 24.61 13.44
CA SER A 57 1.82 25.73 13.05
C SER A 57 1.33 27.04 13.69
N PRO A 58 2.17 28.09 13.77
CA PRO A 58 1.75 29.39 14.29
C PRO A 58 0.60 30.05 13.52
N SER A 59 0.37 29.65 12.26
CA SER A 59 -0.67 30.19 11.37
C SER A 59 -1.92 29.30 11.23
N GLY A 60 -1.99 28.16 11.93
CA GLY A 60 -3.16 27.28 11.89
C GLY A 60 -2.94 25.89 12.47
N ARG A 61 -4.06 25.18 12.70
CA ARG A 61 -4.06 23.77 13.11
C ARG A 61 -4.45 22.91 11.91
N SER A 62 -3.61 21.97 11.51
CA SER A 62 -3.99 20.94 10.56
C SER A 62 -3.93 19.56 11.20
N SER A 63 -4.87 18.70 10.84
CA SER A 63 -4.86 17.30 11.25
C SER A 63 -5.29 16.46 10.07
N ASN A 64 -4.55 15.39 9.82
CA ASN A 64 -4.88 14.37 8.85
C ASN A 64 -5.23 13.10 9.63
N VAL A 65 -6.45 12.64 9.42
CA VAL A 65 -6.88 11.30 9.84
C VAL A 65 -6.81 10.42 8.61
N SER A 66 -5.83 9.54 8.54
CA SER A 66 -5.77 8.52 7.51
C SER A 66 -6.02 7.16 8.15
N SER A 67 -7.17 6.54 7.81
CA SER A 67 -7.24 5.09 7.93
C SER A 67 -6.31 4.56 6.86
N ALA A 68 -5.19 3.99 7.28
CA ALA A 68 -4.30 3.31 6.36
C ALA A 68 -4.96 1.97 5.98
N PRO A 69 -4.62 1.40 4.81
CA PRO A 69 -5.50 0.47 4.14
C PRO A 69 -5.82 -0.75 5.00
N ILE A 70 -7.11 -1.02 5.19
CA ILE A 70 -7.58 -2.31 5.68
C ILE A 70 -7.74 -3.20 4.46
N GLY A 71 -7.12 -4.37 4.48
CA GLY A 71 -7.15 -5.25 3.33
C GLY A 71 -7.07 -6.72 3.70
N ILE A 72 -7.47 -7.54 2.74
CA ILE A 72 -7.36 -8.98 2.77
C ILE A 72 -6.56 -9.44 1.56
N GLY A 73 -5.68 -10.41 1.75
CA GLY A 73 -4.99 -11.07 0.65
C GLY A 73 -4.79 -12.53 0.88
N TYR A 74 -4.37 -13.21 -0.18
CA TYR A 74 -4.17 -14.64 -0.23
C TYR A 74 -2.75 -14.95 -0.68
N PHE A 75 -2.06 -15.78 0.09
CA PHE A 75 -0.74 -16.28 -0.23
C PHE A 75 -0.85 -17.47 -1.19
N PHE A 76 -0.63 -17.24 -2.48
CA PHE A 76 -0.65 -18.32 -3.46
C PHE A 76 0.63 -19.16 -3.44
N ASN A 77 1.72 -18.60 -2.91
CA ASN A 77 2.92 -19.33 -2.48
C ASN A 77 3.46 -18.75 -1.17
N ASN A 78 4.59 -19.26 -0.67
CA ASN A 78 5.14 -18.84 0.63
C ASN A 78 5.71 -17.41 0.66
N ASN A 79 5.83 -16.75 -0.49
CA ASN A 79 6.51 -15.46 -0.63
C ASN A 79 5.60 -14.38 -1.18
N ASP A 80 4.60 -14.74 -1.98
CA ASP A 80 3.80 -13.80 -2.72
C ASP A 80 2.34 -13.86 -2.30
N ALA A 81 1.78 -12.67 -2.07
CA ALA A 81 0.37 -12.49 -1.80
C ALA A 81 -0.25 -11.52 -2.80
N ILE A 82 -1.52 -11.75 -3.12
CA ILE A 82 -2.38 -10.83 -3.87
C ILE A 82 -3.64 -10.59 -3.06
N GLY A 83 -4.19 -9.38 -3.14
CA GLY A 83 -5.39 -9.07 -2.39
C GLY A 83 -6.07 -7.79 -2.82
N VAL A 84 -7.03 -7.39 -1.98
CA VAL A 84 -7.76 -6.14 -2.11
C VAL A 84 -7.70 -5.35 -0.82
N ASN A 85 -7.84 -4.05 -0.91
CA ASN A 85 -7.85 -3.17 0.25
C ASN A 85 -8.82 -2.00 0.06
N TYR A 86 -9.05 -1.30 1.17
CA TYR A 86 -9.80 -0.07 1.21
C TYR A 86 -9.12 0.89 2.18
N ALA A 87 -9.01 2.16 1.82
CA ALA A 87 -8.51 3.20 2.69
C ALA A 87 -9.38 4.47 2.59
N TYR A 88 -9.44 5.20 3.69
CA TYR A 88 -10.10 6.50 3.79
C TYR A 88 -9.15 7.51 4.43
N THR A 89 -9.05 8.69 3.82
CA THR A 89 -8.26 9.81 4.32
C THR A 89 -9.14 11.06 4.41
N GLU A 90 -9.03 11.77 5.52
CA GLU A 90 -9.67 13.07 5.75
C GLU A 90 -8.64 14.09 6.21
N ASP A 91 -8.58 15.21 5.47
CA ASP A 91 -7.76 16.36 5.82
C ASP A 91 -8.63 17.45 6.44
N ASN A 92 -8.21 17.92 7.61
CA ASN A 92 -8.84 19.01 8.34
C ASN A 92 -7.86 20.16 8.53
N VAL A 93 -8.29 21.38 8.23
CA VAL A 93 -7.55 22.62 8.48
C VAL A 93 -8.45 23.55 9.28
N ASN A 94 -7.99 24.03 10.43
CA ASN A 94 -8.72 24.94 11.31
C ASN A 94 -10.16 24.47 11.62
N HIS A 95 -10.32 23.18 11.93
CA HIS A 95 -11.63 22.55 12.21
C HIS A 95 -12.60 22.47 11.02
N GLN A 96 -12.14 22.74 9.80
CA GLN A 96 -12.89 22.53 8.58
C GLN A 96 -12.29 21.39 7.77
N VAL A 97 -13.14 20.50 7.27
CA VAL A 97 -12.74 19.45 6.33
C VAL A 97 -12.39 20.10 4.99
N VAL A 98 -11.15 19.92 4.55
CA VAL A 98 -10.67 20.43 3.25
C VAL A 98 -10.56 19.33 2.21
N SER A 99 -10.50 18.07 2.61
CA SER A 99 -10.46 16.93 1.70
C SER A 99 -11.02 15.66 2.36
N LYS A 100 -11.74 14.87 1.59
CA LYS A 100 -12.13 13.49 1.89
C LYS A 100 -11.78 12.62 0.71
N GLN A 101 -11.11 11.51 0.93
CA GLN A 101 -10.68 10.61 -0.12
C GLN A 101 -10.91 9.18 0.31
N ASN A 102 -11.54 8.41 -0.56
CA ASN A 102 -11.64 6.97 -0.46
C ASN A 102 -10.77 6.36 -1.56
N GLU A 103 -10.15 5.23 -1.25
CA GLU A 103 -9.44 4.42 -2.23
C GLU A 103 -9.72 2.95 -2.02
N THR A 104 -9.84 2.20 -3.12
CA THR A 104 -9.89 0.75 -3.09
C THR A 104 -9.21 0.19 -4.32
N GLY A 105 -8.62 -0.99 -4.19
CA GLY A 105 -8.13 -1.69 -5.36
C GLY A 105 -7.42 -2.97 -5.02
N ILE A 106 -6.64 -3.42 -5.99
CA ILE A 106 -5.86 -4.64 -5.90
C ILE A 106 -4.43 -4.31 -5.48
N TRP A 107 -3.81 -5.24 -4.79
CA TRP A 107 -2.41 -5.14 -4.42
C TRP A 107 -1.69 -6.47 -4.61
N TYR A 108 -0.39 -6.37 -4.86
CA TYR A 108 0.53 -7.49 -4.97
C TYR A 108 1.74 -7.27 -4.04
N SER A 109 2.11 -8.30 -3.30
CA SER A 109 3.14 -8.20 -2.28
C SER A 109 4.08 -9.40 -2.29
N PRO A 110 5.23 -9.31 -3.00
CA PRO A 110 6.28 -10.31 -2.90
C PRO A 110 7.12 -10.06 -1.65
N SER A 111 7.67 -11.14 -1.08
CA SER A 111 8.43 -11.10 0.16
C SER A 111 9.64 -12.02 0.16
N LEU A 112 10.61 -11.70 1.02
CA LEU A 112 11.87 -12.40 1.24
C LEU A 112 12.07 -12.58 2.74
N ALA A 113 12.30 -13.81 3.19
CA ALA A 113 12.61 -14.07 4.58
C ALA A 113 14.02 -13.59 4.91
N LEU A 114 14.16 -12.74 5.93
CA LEU A 114 15.42 -12.26 6.49
C LEU A 114 15.69 -13.00 7.82
N GLY A 115 15.86 -14.33 7.72
CA GLY A 115 15.92 -15.21 8.89
C GLY A 115 14.54 -15.56 9.45
N LYS A 116 14.49 -15.91 10.74
CA LYS A 116 13.28 -16.50 11.36
C LYS A 116 12.17 -15.48 11.66
N TYR A 117 12.54 -14.25 12.00
CA TYR A 117 11.58 -13.26 12.53
C TYR A 117 11.34 -12.07 11.62
N PHE A 118 12.19 -11.85 10.61
CA PHE A 118 12.11 -10.68 9.76
C PHE A 118 11.79 -11.06 8.32
N THR A 119 11.08 -10.19 7.62
CA THR A 119 10.73 -10.37 6.22
C THR A 119 10.88 -9.04 5.50
N LEU A 120 11.62 -9.00 4.41
CA LEU A 120 11.61 -7.86 3.49
C LEU A 120 10.43 -8.04 2.53
N ILE A 121 9.58 -7.03 2.42
CA ILE A 121 8.35 -7.08 1.64
C ILE A 121 8.39 -5.92 0.66
N ALA A 122 8.08 -6.16 -0.60
CA ALA A 122 7.64 -5.10 -1.50
C ALA A 122 6.11 -5.14 -1.58
N HIS A 123 5.49 -3.99 -1.77
CA HIS A 123 4.04 -3.87 -1.92
C HIS A 123 3.73 -2.94 -3.07
N PHE A 124 2.80 -3.35 -3.91
CA PHE A 124 2.37 -2.59 -5.08
C PHE A 124 0.85 -2.54 -5.10
N ASP A 125 0.31 -1.35 -5.23
CA ASP A 125 -1.13 -1.07 -5.23
C ASP A 125 -1.55 -0.45 -6.55
N VAL A 126 -2.73 -0.86 -7.03
CA VAL A 126 -3.46 -0.18 -8.10
C VAL A 126 -4.86 0.11 -7.59
N HIS A 127 -5.14 1.37 -7.28
CA HIS A 127 -6.40 1.80 -6.66
C HIS A 127 -7.21 2.71 -7.58
N TYR A 128 -8.52 2.55 -7.48
CA TYR A 128 -9.48 3.59 -7.85
C TYR A 128 -9.67 4.53 -6.65
N VAL A 129 -9.71 5.84 -6.93
CA VAL A 129 -9.77 6.89 -5.92
C VAL A 129 -10.98 7.78 -6.19
N TRP A 130 -11.73 8.14 -5.16
CA TRP A 130 -12.84 9.10 -5.27
C TRP A 130 -13.04 9.87 -3.99
N GLY A 131 -13.57 11.08 -4.10
CA GLY A 131 -13.70 11.93 -2.95
C GLY A 131 -14.15 13.34 -3.26
N GLN A 132 -13.89 14.22 -2.31
CA GLN A 132 -14.24 15.63 -2.34
C GLN A 132 -13.06 16.46 -1.85
N GLN A 133 -12.79 17.57 -2.51
CA GLN A 133 -11.77 18.53 -2.09
C GLN A 133 -12.34 19.94 -2.11
N LEU A 134 -11.98 20.77 -1.14
CA LEU A 134 -12.39 22.16 -1.08
C LEU A 134 -11.79 22.92 -2.26
N SER A 135 -12.65 23.54 -3.06
CA SER A 135 -12.24 24.31 -4.22
C SER A 135 -11.80 25.70 -3.83
N GLU A 136 -10.60 26.09 -4.26
CA GLU A 136 -10.04 27.43 -4.06
C GLU A 136 -10.86 28.54 -4.73
N THR A 137 -11.72 28.22 -5.71
CA THR A 137 -12.47 29.22 -6.49
C THR A 137 -13.91 29.37 -6.05
N THR A 138 -14.54 28.32 -5.52
CA THR A 138 -15.96 28.32 -5.15
C THR A 138 -16.19 28.18 -3.65
N SER A 139 -15.13 27.99 -2.86
CA SER A 139 -15.18 27.72 -1.42
C SER A 139 -16.17 26.61 -1.05
N SER A 140 -16.37 25.66 -1.98
CA SER A 140 -17.30 24.54 -1.87
C SER A 140 -16.58 23.24 -2.17
N MET A 141 -17.12 22.13 -1.68
CA MET A 141 -16.55 20.80 -1.90
C MET A 141 -16.81 20.36 -3.35
N GLU A 142 -15.73 20.12 -4.10
CA GLU A 142 -15.79 19.59 -5.46
C GLU A 142 -15.44 18.11 -5.48
N ASN A 143 -16.27 17.31 -6.14
CA ASN A 143 -16.03 15.88 -6.32
C ASN A 143 -14.85 15.66 -7.27
N PHE A 144 -14.05 14.64 -6.98
CA PHE A 144 -13.02 14.13 -7.87
C PHE A 144 -13.03 12.61 -7.91
N ASN A 145 -12.48 12.05 -8.99
CA ASN A 145 -12.17 10.62 -9.09
C ASN A 145 -10.87 10.40 -9.86
N GLY A 146 -10.30 9.20 -9.79
CA GLY A 146 -9.01 8.96 -10.38
C GLY A 146 -8.43 7.59 -10.06
N PHE A 147 -7.12 7.48 -10.29
CA PHE A 147 -6.37 6.26 -10.04
C PHE A 147 -5.08 6.56 -9.27
N ARG A 148 -4.67 5.62 -8.43
CA ARG A 148 -3.38 5.66 -7.74
C ARG A 148 -2.60 4.39 -8.03
N LEU A 149 -1.37 4.58 -8.49
CA LEU A 149 -0.34 3.54 -8.48
C LEU A 149 0.57 3.82 -7.29
N ARG A 150 0.81 2.83 -6.43
CA ARG A 150 1.70 2.99 -5.28
C ARG A 150 2.62 1.78 -5.16
N GLY A 151 3.87 2.02 -4.77
CA GLY A 151 4.88 1.01 -4.55
C GLY A 151 5.69 1.38 -3.31
N TYR A 152 5.84 0.47 -2.36
CA TYR A 152 6.65 0.72 -1.18
C TYR A 152 7.30 -0.55 -0.63
N PRO A 153 8.56 -0.46 -0.14
CA PRO A 153 9.17 -1.51 0.63
C PRO A 153 8.73 -1.45 2.11
N MET A 154 8.68 -2.61 2.74
CA MET A 154 8.42 -2.79 4.17
C MET A 154 9.35 -3.83 4.78
N ILE A 155 9.61 -3.68 6.08
CA ILE A 155 10.11 -4.77 6.92
C ILE A 155 8.94 -5.32 7.73
N GLY A 156 8.70 -6.62 7.61
CA GLY A 156 7.80 -7.39 8.44
C GLY A 156 8.51 -8.02 9.63
N ILE A 157 7.86 -8.05 10.79
CA ILE A 157 8.28 -8.81 11.98
C ILE A 157 7.22 -9.88 12.25
N VAL A 158 7.62 -11.14 12.27
CA VAL A 158 6.75 -12.29 12.54
C VAL A 158 6.67 -12.52 14.05
N LEU A 159 5.48 -12.29 14.64
CA LEU A 159 5.24 -12.40 16.08
C LEU A 159 4.81 -13.80 16.53
N GLY A 160 4.56 -14.71 15.59
CA GLY A 160 4.04 -16.05 15.87
C GLY A 160 2.50 -16.10 15.91
N GLY A 161 1.95 -17.31 15.87
CA GLY A 161 0.50 -17.53 15.81
C GLY A 161 -0.19 -16.85 14.63
N GLY A 162 0.55 -16.56 13.55
CA GLY A 162 0.07 -15.83 12.37
C GLY A 162 0.04 -14.30 12.52
N TRP A 163 0.42 -13.73 13.65
CA TRP A 163 0.52 -12.26 13.81
C TRP A 163 1.84 -11.72 13.24
N GLY A 164 1.79 -10.49 12.72
CA GLY A 164 2.98 -9.77 12.30
C GLY A 164 2.82 -8.26 12.31
N LEU A 165 3.92 -7.56 12.54
CA LEU A 165 4.04 -6.11 12.39
C LEU A 165 4.68 -5.80 11.04
N LYS A 166 4.28 -4.69 10.40
CA LYS A 166 4.84 -4.25 9.12
C LYS A 166 5.24 -2.79 9.22
N PHE A 167 6.46 -2.48 8.80
CA PHE A 167 7.05 -1.15 8.85
C PHE A 167 7.41 -0.72 7.44
N ARG A 168 6.67 0.25 6.90
CA ARG A 168 7.01 0.93 5.65
C ARG A 168 8.10 1.96 5.92
N PHE A 169 9.07 2.09 5.01
CA PHE A 169 10.18 3.03 5.17
C PHE A 169 10.50 3.86 3.91
N ALA A 170 9.82 3.63 2.79
CA ALA A 170 9.86 4.49 1.60
C ALA A 170 8.51 4.43 0.88
N ASP A 171 8.21 5.43 0.04
CA ASP A 171 6.98 5.46 -0.75
C ASP A 171 7.25 6.01 -2.16
N PHE A 172 6.72 5.31 -3.16
CA PHE A 172 6.64 5.74 -4.55
C PHE A 172 5.16 5.71 -4.94
N SER A 173 4.54 6.86 -5.12
CA SER A 173 3.13 6.93 -5.52
C SER A 173 2.91 7.91 -6.65
N LEU A 174 1.98 7.54 -7.52
CA LEU A 174 1.46 8.37 -8.58
C LEU A 174 -0.06 8.40 -8.44
N LEU A 175 -0.61 9.57 -8.15
CA LEU A 175 -2.03 9.84 -8.08
C LEU A 175 -2.42 10.71 -9.26
N GLU A 176 -3.43 10.29 -10.01
CA GLU A 176 -4.03 11.06 -11.08
C GLU A 176 -5.52 11.19 -10.81
N THR A 177 -6.00 12.41 -10.62
CA THR A 177 -7.41 12.71 -10.32
C THR A 177 -7.99 13.70 -11.31
N LYS A 178 -9.29 13.58 -11.58
CA LYS A 178 -10.07 14.47 -12.41
C LYS A 178 -11.11 15.18 -11.56
N SER A 179 -11.12 16.50 -11.61
CA SER A 179 -12.17 17.36 -11.05
C SER A 179 -12.81 18.20 -12.16
N LYS A 180 -13.73 19.11 -11.81
CA LYS A 180 -14.32 20.05 -12.77
C LYS A 180 -13.28 20.93 -13.47
N LYS A 181 -12.14 21.19 -12.82
CA LYS A 181 -11.05 22.03 -13.36
C LYS A 181 -10.12 21.29 -14.32
N GLY A 182 -10.21 19.96 -14.40
CA GLY A 182 -9.38 19.13 -15.27
C GLY A 182 -8.66 18.01 -14.52
N TRP A 183 -7.59 17.50 -15.14
CA TRP A 183 -6.76 16.45 -14.57
C TRP A 183 -5.62 17.04 -13.74
N THR A 184 -5.43 16.49 -12.55
CA THR A 184 -4.33 16.79 -11.64
C THR A 184 -3.49 15.54 -11.46
N LYS A 185 -2.16 15.72 -11.48
CA LYS A 185 -1.19 14.63 -11.28
C LYS A 185 -0.30 14.97 -10.09
N THR A 186 -0.21 14.06 -9.13
CA THR A 186 0.63 14.18 -7.95
C THR A 186 1.54 12.96 -7.86
N SER A 187 2.85 13.19 -7.76
CA SER A 187 3.83 12.12 -7.60
C SER A 187 4.58 12.30 -6.28
N VAL A 188 4.76 11.22 -5.55
CA VAL A 188 5.60 11.15 -4.35
C VAL A 188 6.67 10.10 -4.60
N ALA A 189 7.93 10.43 -4.33
CA ALA A 189 9.03 9.48 -4.33
C ALA A 189 10.00 9.88 -3.21
N GLY A 190 10.25 8.99 -2.26
CA GLY A 190 11.31 9.21 -1.29
C GLY A 190 11.18 8.43 0.02
N VAL A 191 12.24 8.60 0.82
CA VAL A 191 12.32 8.21 2.24
C VAL A 191 12.11 9.49 3.03
N ASN A 192 10.88 9.73 3.51
CA ASN A 192 10.57 10.88 4.35
C ASN A 192 9.73 10.45 5.55
N GLY A 193 9.59 11.31 6.56
CA GLY A 193 8.84 10.99 7.78
C GLY A 193 7.38 10.57 7.53
N SER A 194 6.76 11.04 6.44
CA SER A 194 5.41 10.63 6.01
C SER A 194 5.38 9.30 5.25
N ALA A 195 6.51 8.80 4.76
CA ALA A 195 6.67 7.48 4.16
C ALA A 195 6.87 6.39 5.22
N PHE A 196 7.24 6.74 6.45
CA PHE A 196 7.23 5.79 7.56
C PHE A 196 5.79 5.49 7.98
N GLY A 197 5.45 4.20 8.06
CA GLY A 197 4.13 3.75 8.47
C GLY A 197 4.23 2.41 9.18
N MET A 198 3.32 2.18 10.13
CA MET A 198 3.26 0.93 10.90
C MET A 198 1.88 0.27 10.74
N GLY A 199 1.88 -1.03 10.48
CA GLY A 199 0.68 -1.84 10.36
C GLY A 199 0.76 -3.14 11.12
N VAL A 200 -0.40 -3.73 11.36
CA VAL A 200 -0.57 -5.05 11.96
C VAL A 200 -1.21 -5.97 10.92
N SER A 201 -0.80 -7.24 10.94
CA SER A 201 -1.38 -8.27 10.11
C SER A 201 -1.63 -9.55 10.88
N LYS A 202 -2.61 -10.30 10.42
CA LYS A 202 -2.98 -11.63 10.90
C LYS A 202 -3.17 -12.56 9.72
N ASN A 203 -2.38 -13.62 9.68
CA ASN A 203 -2.57 -14.74 8.77
C ASN A 203 -3.52 -15.76 9.41
N ILE A 204 -4.50 -16.19 8.64
CA ILE A 204 -5.56 -17.12 9.03
C ILE A 204 -5.54 -18.29 8.04
N ASP A 205 -5.46 -19.50 8.57
CA ASP A 205 -5.53 -20.72 7.79
C ASP A 205 -6.94 -21.31 7.89
N PHE A 206 -7.68 -21.30 6.78
CA PHE A 206 -9.01 -21.90 6.69
C PHE A 206 -8.98 -23.35 6.17
N ARG A 207 -7.80 -23.89 5.87
CA ARG A 207 -7.69 -25.27 5.41
C ARG A 207 -8.01 -26.21 6.59
N ARG A 208 -8.77 -27.26 6.33
CA ARG A 208 -9.01 -28.32 7.31
C ARG A 208 -7.66 -28.93 7.71
N LYS A 209 -7.35 -28.90 9.01
CA LYS A 209 -6.29 -29.72 9.58
C LYS A 209 -6.87 -31.14 9.71
N ASN A 210 -6.39 -32.04 8.85
CA ASN A 210 -6.63 -33.47 9.00
C ASN A 210 -5.77 -34.02 10.13
#